data_AF-A0A2M6XCK5-F1
#
_entry.id   AF-A0A2M6XCK5-F1
#
_cell.length_a   1.000
_cell.length_b   1.000
_cell.length_c   1.000
_cell.angle_alpha   90.00
_cell.angle_beta   90.00
_cell.angle_gamma   90.00
#
_symmetry.space_group_name_H-M   'P 1'
#
loop_
_entity.id
_entity.type
_entity.pdbx_description
1 polymer ?
#
loop_
_entity_poly.entity_id
_entity_poly.type
_entity_poly.pdbx_seq_one_letter_code
_entity_poly.pdbx_strand_id
1 'polypeptide(L)'
;MSEKEKTMETGKVKFFDTRPDKRYGFILVDGGTEQLFFHYNDGQFLIAGKTQPKFSDKATVVSQGKTYRMGDPKQDDLIVFERADGLKGDKACPWDFKSRYDKFVEIIANRLAPVTYRVLATMNNVGEPESEGKVEWEGDDLEQLRRQYPRVSHKDDKFLSFWADGDGIFETHHHWQKKNAAGIWESCADPR
;
A
#
# COMPACT_ATOMS: atom_id res chain seq x y z
N MET A 1 -22.84 3.46 -19.29
CA MET A 1 -21.72 3.33 -20.25
C MET A 1 -20.52 2.87 -19.47
N SER A 2 -19.92 1.74 -19.84
CA SER A 2 -18.72 1.23 -19.16
C SER A 2 -17.55 2.18 -19.48
N GLU A 3 -17.01 2.86 -18.47
CA GLU A 3 -15.69 3.49 -18.59
C GLU A 3 -14.71 2.37 -18.92
N LYS A 4 -14.26 2.28 -20.18
CA LYS A 4 -13.06 1.49 -20.48
C LYS A 4 -11.97 2.05 -19.58
N GLU A 5 -11.50 1.26 -18.63
CA GLU A 5 -10.30 1.59 -17.86
C GLU A 5 -9.17 1.83 -18.86
N LYS A 6 -8.77 3.09 -19.01
CA LYS A 6 -7.62 3.43 -19.84
C LYS A 6 -6.40 2.82 -19.19
N THR A 7 -5.78 1.87 -19.89
CA THR A 7 -4.57 1.22 -19.41
C THR A 7 -3.42 2.21 -19.45
N MET A 8 -2.72 2.37 -18.34
CA MET A 8 -1.52 3.20 -18.28
C MET A 8 -0.34 2.48 -18.93
N GLU A 9 0.41 3.21 -19.73
CA GLU A 9 1.64 2.77 -20.41
C GLU A 9 2.87 3.44 -19.78
N THR A 10 4.06 2.90 -20.04
CA THR A 10 5.33 3.47 -19.60
C THR A 10 6.19 3.83 -20.80
N GLY A 11 6.86 4.98 -20.76
CA GLY A 11 7.81 5.39 -21.79
C GLY A 11 9.02 6.10 -21.20
N LYS A 12 10.11 6.08 -21.96
CA LYS A 12 11.37 6.75 -21.60
C LYS A 12 11.50 8.07 -22.34
N VAL A 13 11.74 9.16 -21.64
CA VAL A 13 11.93 10.48 -22.23
C VAL A 13 13.17 10.47 -23.13
N LYS A 14 12.95 10.70 -24.43
CA LYS A 14 14.01 10.88 -25.44
C LYS A 14 14.62 12.27 -25.32
N PHE A 15 13.75 13.28 -25.22
CA PHE A 15 14.14 14.66 -24.95
C PHE A 15 12.95 15.45 -24.43
N PHE A 16 13.23 16.58 -23.78
CA PHE A 16 12.24 17.56 -23.36
C PHE A 16 12.80 18.97 -23.54
N ASP A 17 12.06 19.84 -24.22
CA ASP A 17 12.38 21.24 -24.43
C ASP A 17 11.87 22.06 -23.25
N THR A 18 12.80 22.55 -22.42
CA THR A 18 12.50 23.28 -21.20
C THR A 18 12.19 24.77 -21.42
N ARG A 19 12.35 25.28 -22.66
CA ARG A 19 12.09 26.69 -22.97
C ARG A 19 10.63 27.05 -22.65
N PRO A 20 10.36 28.19 -21.99
CA PRO A 20 9.02 28.53 -21.48
C PRO A 20 7.90 28.52 -22.52
N ASP A 21 8.20 28.83 -23.77
CA ASP A 21 7.27 28.89 -24.90
C ASP A 21 7.03 27.55 -25.60
N LYS A 22 7.80 26.50 -25.26
CA LYS A 22 7.77 25.21 -25.96
C LYS A 22 7.29 24.07 -25.07
N ARG A 23 7.99 23.82 -23.95
CA ARG A 23 7.53 22.90 -22.88
C ARG A 23 6.95 21.58 -23.39
N TYR A 24 7.62 20.90 -24.32
CA TYR A 24 7.18 19.63 -24.88
C TYR A 24 8.35 18.66 -25.02
N GLY A 25 8.05 17.39 -25.17
CA GLY A 25 9.06 16.38 -25.41
C GLY A 25 8.53 15.19 -26.19
N PHE A 26 9.39 14.20 -26.31
CA PHE A 26 8.99 12.91 -26.85
C PHE A 26 9.50 11.79 -25.97
N ILE A 27 8.73 10.72 -25.90
CA ILE A 27 9.09 9.47 -25.26
C ILE A 27 9.30 8.37 -26.28
N LEU A 28 10.09 7.39 -25.90
CA LEU A 28 10.26 6.12 -26.57
C LEU A 28 9.46 5.06 -25.81
N VAL A 29 8.63 4.30 -26.54
CA VAL A 29 7.83 3.19 -26.03
C VAL A 29 8.15 1.92 -26.82
N ASP A 30 7.64 0.76 -26.39
CA ASP A 30 7.90 -0.56 -27.02
C ASP A 30 9.38 -0.85 -27.28
N GLY A 31 10.23 -0.59 -26.27
CA GLY A 31 11.67 -0.82 -26.37
C GLY A 31 12.40 0.15 -27.31
N GLY A 32 11.75 1.24 -27.72
CA GLY A 32 12.32 2.28 -28.56
C GLY A 32 11.88 2.27 -30.02
N THR A 33 10.93 1.42 -30.39
CA THR A 33 10.41 1.30 -31.76
C THR A 33 9.38 2.37 -32.11
N GLU A 34 8.63 2.85 -31.11
CA GLU A 34 7.63 3.90 -31.27
C GLU A 34 8.04 5.15 -30.48
N GLN A 35 7.73 6.32 -31.05
CA GLN A 35 7.97 7.62 -30.45
C GLN A 35 6.65 8.37 -30.28
N LEU A 36 6.32 8.77 -29.06
CA LEU A 36 5.12 9.54 -28.74
C LEU A 36 5.44 10.96 -28.31
N PHE A 37 4.60 11.89 -28.75
CA PHE A 37 4.64 13.28 -28.31
C PHE A 37 4.02 13.42 -26.91
N PHE A 38 4.55 14.32 -26.10
CA PHE A 38 3.89 14.75 -24.87
C PHE A 38 4.15 16.23 -24.59
N HIS A 39 3.18 16.89 -23.95
CA HIS A 39 3.26 18.30 -23.61
C HIS A 39 3.27 18.50 -22.10
N TYR A 40 4.02 19.48 -21.59
CA TYR A 40 4.13 19.71 -20.15
C TYR A 40 2.78 19.93 -19.47
N ASN A 41 1.89 20.70 -20.12
CA ASN A 41 0.56 21.01 -19.59
C ASN A 41 -0.42 19.82 -19.60
N ASP A 42 -0.08 18.73 -20.30
CA ASP A 42 -0.86 17.49 -20.25
C ASP A 42 -0.51 16.65 -19.01
N GLY A 43 0.50 17.05 -18.24
CA GLY A 43 0.90 16.31 -17.05
C GLY A 43 -0.16 16.43 -15.94
N GLN A 44 -0.40 15.33 -15.24
CA GLN A 44 -1.28 15.29 -14.08
C GLN A 44 -0.63 14.46 -12.98
N PHE A 45 -0.83 14.85 -11.72
CA PHE A 45 -0.29 14.08 -10.61
C PHE A 45 -0.98 12.72 -10.52
N LEU A 46 -0.21 11.65 -10.36
CA LEU A 46 -0.73 10.37 -9.89
C LEU A 46 -1.16 10.50 -8.42
N ILE A 47 -2.19 9.74 -8.06
CA ILE A 47 -2.66 9.55 -6.69
C ILE A 47 -2.93 8.06 -6.44
N ALA A 48 -2.91 7.68 -5.16
CA ALA A 48 -3.33 6.33 -4.77
C ALA A 48 -4.83 6.13 -5.07
N GLY A 49 -5.16 5.28 -6.04
CA GLY A 49 -6.52 4.78 -6.20
C GLY A 49 -6.86 3.68 -5.20
N LYS A 50 -7.96 2.96 -5.46
CA LYS A 50 -8.40 1.85 -4.60
C LYS A 50 -7.53 0.62 -4.76
N THR A 51 -7.31 0.21 -6.01
CA THR A 51 -6.59 -1.03 -6.38
C THR A 51 -5.37 -0.75 -7.26
N GLN A 52 -5.34 0.40 -7.94
CA GLN A 52 -4.23 0.85 -8.77
C GLN A 52 -4.05 2.37 -8.67
N PRO A 53 -2.84 2.90 -8.93
CA PRO A 53 -2.65 4.34 -9.07
C PRO A 53 -3.54 4.90 -10.18
N LYS A 54 -3.99 6.15 -10.02
CA LYS A 54 -4.78 6.84 -11.04
C LYS A 54 -4.30 8.28 -11.19
N PHE A 55 -4.50 8.87 -12.37
CA PHE A 55 -4.28 10.30 -12.54
C PHE A 55 -5.31 11.10 -11.74
N SER A 56 -4.86 12.23 -11.19
CA SER A 56 -5.72 13.17 -10.51
C SER A 56 -6.40 14.10 -11.50
N ASP A 57 -7.61 14.54 -11.20
CA ASP A 57 -8.36 15.50 -12.02
C ASP A 57 -7.73 16.93 -12.04
N LYS A 58 -6.63 17.14 -11.30
CA LYS A 58 -5.97 18.44 -11.16
C LYS A 58 -4.48 18.35 -11.51
N ALA A 59 -4.02 19.23 -12.41
CA ALA A 59 -2.59 19.34 -12.74
C ALA A 59 -1.72 19.93 -11.61
N THR A 60 -2.33 20.38 -10.51
CA THR A 60 -1.65 20.96 -9.34
C THR A 60 -2.23 20.38 -8.05
N VAL A 61 -1.35 20.03 -7.10
CA VAL A 61 -1.73 19.55 -5.77
C VAL A 61 -1.41 20.63 -4.74
N VAL A 62 -2.39 21.00 -3.93
CA VAL A 62 -2.19 21.86 -2.75
C VAL A 62 -2.20 20.99 -1.51
N SER A 63 -1.12 21.01 -0.73
CA SER A 63 -1.03 20.30 0.55
C SER A 63 -0.35 21.18 1.58
N GLN A 64 -0.96 21.31 2.76
CA GLN A 64 -0.45 22.13 3.88
C GLN A 64 -0.13 23.58 3.48
N GLY A 65 -1.00 24.19 2.66
CA GLY A 65 -0.80 25.57 2.17
C GLY A 65 0.31 25.74 1.12
N LYS A 66 0.98 24.65 0.69
CA LYS A 66 1.98 24.66 -0.38
C LYS A 66 1.40 24.10 -1.67
N THR A 67 1.62 24.80 -2.77
CA THR A 67 1.30 24.33 -4.12
C THR A 67 2.48 23.57 -4.69
N TYR A 68 2.25 22.31 -5.01
CA TYR A 68 3.22 21.44 -5.67
C TYR A 68 2.97 21.47 -7.18
N ARG A 69 4.05 21.65 -7.94
CA ARG A 69 4.08 21.58 -9.39
C ARG A 69 4.97 20.42 -9.81
N MET A 70 4.66 19.81 -10.94
CA MET A 70 5.56 18.80 -11.50
C MET A 70 6.90 19.44 -11.88
N GLY A 71 7.96 18.67 -11.77
CA GLY A 71 9.26 19.07 -12.30
C GLY A 71 9.29 18.91 -13.82
N ASP A 72 10.30 19.51 -14.44
CA ASP A 72 10.59 19.29 -15.85
C ASP A 72 11.14 17.88 -16.06
N PRO A 73 10.59 17.10 -17.01
CA PRO A 73 11.19 15.83 -17.39
C PRO A 73 12.58 16.05 -17.98
N LYS A 74 13.46 15.11 -17.68
CA LYS A 74 14.82 15.05 -18.21
C LYS A 74 14.93 13.89 -19.18
N GLN A 75 15.94 13.95 -20.04
CA GLN A 75 16.29 12.80 -20.86
C GLN A 75 16.51 11.57 -19.98
N ASP A 76 16.05 10.42 -20.46
CA ASP A 76 16.08 9.12 -19.80
C ASP A 76 15.17 8.96 -18.56
N ASP A 77 14.43 10.00 -18.15
CA ASP A 77 13.36 9.83 -17.16
C ASP A 77 12.31 8.84 -17.66
N LEU A 78 11.76 8.03 -16.76
CA LEU A 78 10.62 7.17 -17.03
C LEU A 78 9.33 7.88 -16.61
N ILE A 79 8.37 7.92 -17.54
CA ILE A 79 7.03 8.44 -17.27
C ILE A 79 5.98 7.35 -17.48
N VAL A 80 4.89 7.47 -16.75
CA VAL A 80 3.65 6.71 -16.93
C VAL A 80 2.63 7.65 -17.56
N PHE A 81 1.86 7.14 -18.52
CA PHE A 81 0.89 7.96 -19.26
C PHE A 81 -0.32 7.14 -19.70
N GLU A 82 -1.40 7.82 -20.05
CA GLU A 82 -2.46 7.24 -20.88
C GLU A 82 -2.27 7.68 -22.32
N ARG A 83 -2.48 6.77 -23.27
CA ARG A 83 -2.47 7.11 -24.68
C ARG A 83 -3.76 7.84 -25.05
N ALA A 84 -3.61 8.94 -25.78
CA ALA A 84 -4.73 9.74 -26.26
C ALA A 84 -4.49 10.21 -27.70
N ASP A 85 -5.57 10.40 -28.45
CA ASP A 85 -5.49 10.93 -29.81
C ASP A 85 -4.97 12.37 -29.79
N GLY A 86 -3.93 12.63 -30.58
CA GLY A 86 -3.39 13.96 -30.83
C GLY A 86 -3.62 14.41 -32.28
N LEU A 87 -3.44 15.70 -32.54
CA LEU A 87 -3.61 16.29 -33.88
C LEU A 87 -2.68 15.70 -34.94
N LYS A 88 -1.55 15.11 -34.54
CA LYS A 88 -0.51 14.57 -35.43
C LYS A 88 -0.22 13.09 -35.15
N GLY A 89 -1.22 12.38 -34.64
CA GLY A 89 -1.08 11.01 -34.11
C GLY A 89 -1.12 11.00 -32.59
N ASP A 90 -0.98 9.80 -32.04
CA ASP A 90 -1.09 9.53 -30.61
C ASP A 90 -0.13 10.39 -29.78
N LYS A 91 -0.59 10.73 -28.58
CA LYS A 91 0.20 11.42 -27.57
C LYS A 91 0.08 10.75 -26.22
N ALA A 92 1.07 10.99 -25.37
CA ALA A 92 1.05 10.61 -23.97
C ALA A 92 0.35 11.70 -23.14
N CYS A 93 -0.89 11.44 -22.72
CA CYS A 93 -1.75 12.39 -22.02
C CYS A 93 -2.93 11.71 -21.29
N PRO A 94 -3.10 11.90 -19.97
CA PRO A 94 -2.17 12.58 -19.07
C PRO A 94 -0.85 11.80 -18.87
N TRP A 95 0.13 12.45 -18.26
CA TRP A 95 1.41 11.81 -17.89
C TRP A 95 1.93 12.25 -16.51
N ASP A 96 2.74 11.39 -15.89
CA ASP A 96 3.50 11.67 -14.66
C ASP A 96 4.76 10.80 -14.57
N PHE A 97 5.63 11.02 -13.60
CA PHE A 97 6.83 10.23 -13.38
C PHE A 97 6.53 8.83 -12.86
N LYS A 98 7.21 7.83 -13.44
CA LYS A 98 7.11 6.42 -13.01
C LYS A 98 7.49 6.22 -11.55
N SER A 99 8.47 6.96 -11.03
CA SER A 99 8.84 6.90 -9.62
C SER A 99 7.66 7.23 -8.68
N ARG A 100 6.74 8.10 -9.10
CA ARG A 100 5.53 8.38 -8.34
C ARG A 100 4.49 7.28 -8.47
N TYR A 101 4.36 6.68 -9.66
CA TYR A 101 3.53 5.48 -9.86
C TYR A 101 3.96 4.35 -8.92
N ASP A 102 5.24 4.00 -8.93
CA ASP A 102 5.81 2.91 -8.11
C ASP A 102 5.55 3.14 -6.63
N LYS A 103 5.72 4.38 -6.15
CA LYS A 103 5.39 4.76 -4.78
C LYS A 103 3.91 4.54 -4.44
N PHE A 104 3.00 4.83 -5.36
CA PHE A 104 1.58 4.59 -5.13
C PHE A 104 1.18 3.12 -5.23
N VAL A 105 1.85 2.33 -6.09
CA VAL A 105 1.70 0.87 -6.08
C VAL A 105 2.07 0.32 -4.70
N GLU A 106 3.19 0.74 -4.14
CA GLU A 106 3.62 0.33 -2.80
C GLU A 106 2.61 0.74 -1.71
N ILE A 107 2.13 1.99 -1.74
CA ILE A 107 1.10 2.47 -0.79
C ILE A 107 -0.18 1.63 -0.89
N ILE A 108 -0.60 1.28 -2.10
CA ILE A 108 -1.82 0.48 -2.31
C ILE A 108 -1.60 -0.95 -1.85
N ALA A 109 -0.47 -1.56 -2.20
CA ALA A 109 -0.10 -2.90 -1.73
C ALA A 109 -0.12 -2.98 -0.20
N ASN A 110 0.42 -1.97 0.49
CA ASN A 110 0.40 -1.90 1.95
C ASN A 110 -1.00 -1.70 2.56
N ARG A 111 -1.95 -1.07 1.84
CA ARG A 111 -3.36 -0.96 2.30
C ARG A 111 -4.13 -2.25 2.12
N LEU A 112 -3.79 -3.01 1.08
CA LEU A 112 -4.45 -4.27 0.72
C LEU A 112 -3.78 -5.47 1.39
N ALA A 113 -2.60 -5.29 1.97
CA ALA A 113 -1.90 -6.33 2.71
C ALA A 113 -2.81 -6.82 3.86
N PRO A 114 -2.99 -8.14 4.00
CA PRO A 114 -3.74 -8.69 5.10
C PRO A 114 -3.15 -8.22 6.44
N VAL A 115 -4.03 -7.83 7.37
CA VAL A 115 -3.59 -7.50 8.73
C VAL A 115 -3.28 -8.81 9.44
N THR A 116 -2.01 -9.03 9.77
CA THR A 116 -1.60 -10.21 10.53
C THR A 116 -1.81 -9.97 12.03
N TYR A 117 -2.36 -10.97 12.69
CA TYR A 117 -2.56 -11.05 14.13
C TYR A 117 -1.76 -12.21 14.71
N ARG A 118 -1.42 -12.13 15.99
CA ARG A 118 -0.92 -13.27 16.76
C ARG A 118 -1.43 -13.24 18.19
N VAL A 119 -1.42 -14.40 18.83
CA VAL A 119 -1.65 -14.56 20.26
C VAL A 119 -0.41 -15.17 20.91
N LEU A 120 0.09 -14.49 21.93
CA LEU A 120 1.20 -14.96 22.77
C LEU A 120 0.62 -15.52 24.06
N ALA A 121 1.00 -16.75 24.41
CA ALA A 121 0.79 -17.30 25.74
C ALA A 121 2.02 -17.05 26.59
N THR A 122 1.82 -16.46 27.75
CA THR A 122 2.83 -16.29 28.80
C THR A 122 2.36 -17.02 30.06
N MET A 123 3.30 -17.52 30.83
CA MET A 123 3.03 -18.19 32.10
C MET A 123 3.58 -17.33 33.24
N ASN A 124 2.75 -17.16 34.27
CA ASN A 124 3.14 -16.56 35.52
C ASN A 124 3.05 -17.61 36.63
N ASN A 125 4.17 -17.85 37.31
CA ASN A 125 4.20 -18.63 38.53
C ASN A 125 4.25 -17.66 39.71
N VAL A 126 3.49 -17.94 40.77
CA VAL A 126 3.44 -17.07 41.96
C VAL A 126 4.86 -16.79 42.48
N GLY A 127 5.30 -15.52 42.36
CA GLY A 127 6.60 -15.05 42.84
C GLY A 127 7.70 -14.93 41.77
N GLU A 128 7.43 -15.34 40.52
CA GLU A 128 8.38 -15.26 39.41
C GLU A 128 7.95 -14.23 38.35
N PRO A 129 8.88 -13.68 37.56
CA PRO A 129 8.54 -12.86 36.40
C PRO A 129 7.77 -13.66 35.34
N GLU A 130 6.93 -12.97 34.58
CA GLU A 130 6.21 -13.55 33.44
C GLU A 130 7.20 -14.13 32.41
N SER A 131 6.94 -15.35 31.94
CA SER A 131 7.82 -16.05 30.99
C SER A 131 7.89 -15.33 29.64
N GLU A 132 8.89 -15.67 28.83
CA GLU A 132 8.87 -15.29 27.41
C GLU A 132 7.59 -15.82 26.74
N GLY A 133 6.97 -14.97 25.91
CA GLY A 133 5.72 -15.29 25.23
C GLY A 133 5.90 -16.31 24.11
N LYS A 134 5.14 -17.40 24.17
CA LYS A 134 5.08 -18.42 23.10
C LYS A 134 3.94 -18.08 22.14
N VAL A 135 4.22 -18.07 20.84
CA VAL A 135 3.18 -17.90 19.82
C VAL A 135 2.31 -19.16 19.78
N GLU A 136 1.00 -19.01 20.07
CA GLU A 136 0.05 -20.13 19.93
C GLU A 136 -0.71 -20.11 18.62
N TRP A 137 -0.90 -18.92 18.04
CA TRP A 137 -1.47 -18.74 16.71
C TRP A 137 -0.97 -17.43 16.10
N GLU A 138 -0.75 -17.43 14.78
CA GLU A 138 -0.40 -16.26 13.97
C GLU A 138 -1.06 -16.42 12.59
N GLY A 139 -1.72 -15.37 12.11
CA GLY A 139 -2.42 -15.41 10.83
C GLY A 139 -3.19 -14.13 10.52
N ASP A 140 -3.72 -14.03 9.31
CA ASP A 140 -4.52 -12.92 8.82
C ASP A 140 -6.01 -13.26 8.60
N ASP A 141 -6.36 -14.55 8.67
CA ASP A 141 -7.73 -15.04 8.53
C ASP A 141 -8.43 -15.12 9.89
N LEU A 142 -9.14 -14.05 10.24
CA LEU A 142 -9.95 -14.00 11.47
C LEU A 142 -11.14 -14.97 11.46
N GLU A 143 -11.64 -15.37 10.30
CA GLU A 143 -12.70 -16.37 10.21
C GLU A 143 -12.17 -17.77 10.50
N GLN A 144 -10.98 -18.10 9.99
CA GLN A 144 -10.27 -19.32 10.38
C GLN A 144 -9.99 -19.33 11.88
N LEU A 145 -9.51 -18.21 12.44
CA LEU A 145 -9.26 -18.08 13.88
C LEU A 145 -10.53 -18.35 14.69
N ARG A 146 -11.65 -17.71 14.35
CA ARG A 146 -12.95 -17.91 15.03
C ARG A 146 -13.46 -19.35 14.94
N ARG A 147 -13.19 -20.04 13.83
CA ARG A 147 -13.56 -21.46 13.65
C ARG A 147 -12.68 -22.41 14.46
N GLN A 148 -11.38 -22.15 14.52
CA GLN A 148 -10.43 -22.99 15.26
C GLN A 148 -10.52 -22.77 16.77
N TYR A 149 -10.76 -21.52 17.19
CA TYR A 149 -10.74 -21.09 18.59
C TYR A 149 -11.96 -20.22 18.92
N PRO A 150 -13.19 -20.77 18.83
CA PRO A 150 -14.40 -20.00 19.07
C PRO A 150 -14.45 -19.44 20.50
N ARG A 151 -15.05 -18.26 20.67
CA ARG A 151 -15.39 -17.75 22.00
C ARG A 151 -16.50 -18.63 22.58
N VAL A 152 -16.20 -19.29 23.68
CA VAL A 152 -17.11 -20.20 24.39
C VAL A 152 -17.12 -19.85 25.89
N SER A 153 -17.79 -20.66 26.70
CA SER A 153 -17.88 -20.43 28.15
C SER A 153 -16.50 -20.36 28.80
N HIS A 154 -16.38 -19.73 29.97
CA HIS A 154 -15.10 -19.48 30.64
C HIS A 154 -14.22 -20.73 30.84
N LYS A 155 -14.82 -21.92 30.89
CA LYS A 155 -14.09 -23.18 31.10
C LYS A 155 -13.55 -23.81 29.82
N ASP A 156 -14.07 -23.41 28.66
CA ASP A 156 -13.81 -24.06 27.38
C ASP A 156 -13.05 -23.15 26.39
N ASP A 157 -12.91 -21.86 26.68
CA ASP A 157 -12.21 -20.92 25.79
C ASP A 157 -10.71 -21.00 26.04
N LYS A 158 -10.01 -21.55 25.06
CA LYS A 158 -8.55 -21.77 25.09
C LYS A 158 -7.76 -20.50 25.41
N PHE A 159 -8.22 -19.33 24.95
CA PHE A 159 -7.47 -18.08 25.08
C PHE A 159 -7.95 -17.18 26.22
N LEU A 160 -8.87 -17.65 27.08
CA LEU A 160 -9.10 -16.99 28.35
C LEU A 160 -7.96 -17.29 29.30
N SER A 161 -7.59 -16.31 30.13
CA SER A 161 -6.64 -16.55 31.20
C SER A 161 -7.20 -17.62 32.14
N PHE A 162 -6.42 -18.66 32.38
CA PHE A 162 -6.85 -19.83 33.13
C PHE A 162 -5.80 -20.22 34.17
N TRP A 163 -6.30 -20.67 35.32
CA TRP A 163 -5.53 -21.17 36.47
C TRP A 163 -5.52 -22.70 36.41
N ALA A 164 -4.34 -23.31 36.29
CA ALA A 164 -4.25 -24.69 35.82
C ALA A 164 -3.45 -25.66 36.70
N ASP A 165 -3.78 -25.85 37.96
CA ASP A 165 -3.48 -27.10 38.67
C ASP A 165 -4.35 -27.28 39.93
N GLY A 166 -4.32 -28.49 40.50
CA GLY A 166 -5.03 -28.82 41.75
C GLY A 166 -4.53 -28.07 42.99
N ASP A 167 -3.39 -27.37 42.88
CA ASP A 167 -2.72 -26.67 43.97
C ASP A 167 -2.70 -25.12 43.80
N GLY A 168 -3.16 -24.59 42.66
CA GLY A 168 -3.35 -23.15 42.39
C GLY A 168 -2.07 -22.33 42.09
N ILE A 169 -1.05 -22.90 41.44
CA ILE A 169 0.32 -22.34 41.46
C ILE A 169 0.68 -21.50 40.22
N PHE A 170 -0.07 -21.59 39.11
CA PHE A 170 0.24 -20.81 37.91
C PHE A 170 -0.97 -20.32 37.10
N GLU A 171 -0.80 -19.17 36.45
CA GLU A 171 -1.77 -18.53 35.56
C GLU A 171 -1.17 -18.39 34.16
N THR A 172 -1.92 -18.80 33.13
CA THR A 172 -1.55 -18.52 31.74
C THR A 172 -2.28 -17.28 31.26
N HIS A 173 -1.54 -16.29 30.75
CA HIS A 173 -2.10 -15.08 30.15
C HIS A 173 -1.95 -15.12 28.63
N HIS A 174 -2.97 -14.63 27.93
CA HIS A 174 -2.98 -14.53 26.48
C HIS A 174 -2.97 -13.08 26.03
N HIS A 175 -1.94 -12.71 25.27
CA HIS A 175 -1.72 -11.35 24.77
C HIS A 175 -1.94 -11.31 23.27
N TRP A 176 -2.94 -10.55 22.84
CA TRP A 176 -3.24 -10.35 21.43
C TRP A 176 -2.41 -9.22 20.85
N GLN A 177 -1.80 -9.47 19.70
CA GLN A 177 -1.01 -8.48 18.98
C GLN A 177 -1.42 -8.43 17.51
N LYS A 178 -1.42 -7.23 16.95
CA LYS A 178 -1.58 -6.95 15.52
C LYS A 178 -0.28 -6.42 14.96
N LYS A 179 0.04 -6.78 13.71
CA LYS A 179 1.20 -6.25 13.01
C LYS A 179 0.83 -4.93 12.34
N ASN A 180 1.54 -3.86 12.67
CA ASN A 180 1.31 -2.55 12.08
C ASN A 180 1.99 -2.44 10.69
N ALA A 181 1.77 -1.32 10.00
CA ALA A 181 2.33 -1.07 8.67
C ALA A 181 3.88 -1.00 8.65
N ALA A 182 4.54 -0.80 9.80
CA ALA A 182 5.99 -0.84 9.93
C ALA A 182 6.53 -2.25 10.25
N GLY A 183 5.66 -3.27 10.28
CA GLY A 183 6.01 -4.64 10.62
C GLY A 183 6.21 -4.90 12.12
N ILE A 184 5.87 -3.93 12.97
CA ILE A 184 6.01 -4.00 14.43
C ILE A 184 4.73 -4.56 15.04
N TRP A 185 4.88 -5.45 16.02
CA TRP A 185 3.77 -6.01 16.78
C TRP A 185 3.31 -5.03 17.86
N GLU A 186 2.00 -4.75 17.88
CA GLU A 186 1.36 -3.87 18.85
C GLU A 186 0.24 -4.63 19.56
N SER A 187 0.10 -4.44 20.87
CA SER A 187 -1.02 -5.00 21.62
C SER A 187 -2.35 -4.54 21.04
N CYS A 188 -3.30 -5.46 20.94
CA CYS A 188 -4.67 -5.17 20.48
C CYS A 188 -5.71 -5.90 21.33
N ALA A 189 -6.97 -5.55 21.14
CA ALA A 189 -8.06 -6.36 21.69
C ALA A 189 -8.12 -7.71 20.97
N ASP A 190 -8.70 -8.71 21.64
CA ASP A 190 -8.97 -10.03 21.06
C ASP A 190 -9.84 -9.87 19.79
N PRO A 191 -9.32 -10.22 18.59
CA PRO A 191 -9.99 -9.99 17.32
C PRO A 191 -11.03 -11.07 16.96
N ARG A 192 -11.17 -12.11 17.79
CA ARG A 192 -12.19 -13.16 17.64
C ARG A 192 -13.59 -12.61 17.87
#